data_AF-A0A663N881-F1
#
_entry.id   AF-A0A663N881-F1
#
_cell.length_a   1.000
_cell.length_b   1.000
_cell.length_c   1.000
_cell.angle_alpha   90.00
_cell.angle_beta   90.00
_cell.angle_gamma   90.00
#
_symmetry.space_group_name_H-M   'P 1'
#
loop_
_entity.id
_entity.type
_entity.pdbx_description
1 polymer ?
#
loop_
_entity_poly.entity_id
_entity_poly.type
_entity_poly.pdbx_seq_one_letter_code
_entity_poly.pdbx_strand_id
1 'polypeptide(L)'
;LGGLRPNLHSQVQILLQEQSLRYQHTYVPSCDAEGGYTPVQCQQGGQCWCVDTKGQEEVPGSRVQGERPRCPTDSSGLALLMSMSLAYVSS
;
A
#
# COMPACT_ATOMS: atom_id res chain seq x y z
N LEU A 1 -28.54 -10.39 9.90
CA LEU A 1 -28.01 -9.40 8.93
C LEU A 1 -26.92 -8.59 9.64
N GLY A 2 -25.68 -9.09 9.66
CA GLY A 2 -24.57 -8.43 10.36
C GLY A 2 -23.88 -7.44 9.43
N GLY A 3 -24.11 -6.14 9.59
CA GLY A 3 -23.30 -5.12 8.95
C GLY A 3 -22.02 -4.91 9.75
N LEU A 4 -20.85 -5.09 9.15
CA LEU A 4 -19.60 -4.63 9.75
C LEU A 4 -19.66 -3.10 9.81
N ARG A 5 -19.63 -2.53 11.01
CA ARG A 5 -19.40 -1.10 11.18
C ARG A 5 -17.94 -0.81 10.81
N PRO A 6 -17.66 0.06 9.84
CA PRO A 6 -16.28 0.41 9.50
C PRO A 6 -15.63 1.19 10.66
N ASN A 7 -14.34 0.96 10.88
CA ASN A 7 -13.55 1.71 11.85
C ASN A 7 -13.47 3.20 11.45
N LEU A 8 -13.13 4.09 12.39
CA LEU A 8 -12.94 5.52 12.15
C LEU A 8 -11.89 5.76 11.06
N HIS A 9 -10.78 5.03 11.06
CA HIS A 9 -9.73 5.16 10.03
C HIS A 9 -10.26 4.82 8.63
N SER A 10 -11.01 3.72 8.52
CA SER A 10 -11.66 3.34 7.26
C SER A 10 -12.71 4.36 6.81
N GLN A 11 -13.46 4.95 7.75
CA GLN A 11 -14.41 6.03 7.43
C GLN A 11 -13.70 7.28 6.91
N VAL A 12 -12.61 7.71 7.56
CA VAL A 12 -11.81 8.86 7.12
C VAL A 12 -11.22 8.59 5.72
N GLN A 13 -10.72 7.39 5.45
CA GLN A 13 -10.20 7.03 4.14
C GLN A 13 -11.27 7.10 3.04
N ILE A 14 -12.48 6.59 3.30
CA ILE A 14 -13.59 6.66 2.33
C ILE A 14 -13.89 8.13 1.99
N LEU A 15 -13.96 8.99 3.01
CA LEU A 15 -14.20 10.43 2.82
C LEU A 15 -13.08 11.10 2.01
N LEU A 16 -11.82 10.77 2.29
CA LEU A 16 -10.67 11.28 1.54
C LEU A 16 -10.68 10.79 0.08
N GLN A 17 -11.09 9.54 -0.17
CA GLN A 17 -11.23 9.00 -1.53
C GLN A 17 -12.28 9.77 -2.34
N GLU A 18 -13.45 10.03 -1.74
CA GLU A 18 -14.52 10.79 -2.39
C GLU A 18 -14.14 12.25 -2.64
N GLN A 19 -13.43 12.88 -1.71
CA GLN A 19 -12.92 14.24 -1.91
C GLN A 19 -11.82 14.26 -2.97
N SER A 20 -10.88 13.32 -2.93
CA SER A 20 -9.82 13.19 -3.94
C SER A 20 -10.39 13.04 -5.34
N LEU A 21 -11.45 12.23 -5.50
CA LEU A 21 -12.22 12.13 -6.73
C LEU A 21 -12.75 13.48 -7.20
N ARG A 22 -13.33 14.27 -6.30
CA ARG A 22 -13.87 15.60 -6.61
C ARG A 22 -12.78 16.61 -6.96
N TYR A 23 -11.61 16.52 -6.32
CA TYR A 23 -10.46 17.40 -6.55
C TYR A 23 -9.49 16.88 -7.62
N GLN A 24 -9.86 15.83 -8.36
CA GLN A 24 -9.00 15.18 -9.37
C GLN A 24 -7.63 14.74 -8.83
N HIS A 25 -7.51 14.56 -7.51
CA HIS A 25 -6.35 13.89 -6.94
C HIS A 25 -6.41 12.41 -7.31
N THR A 26 -5.32 11.94 -7.88
CA THR A 26 -5.23 10.60 -8.46
C THR A 26 -4.95 9.54 -7.39
N TYR A 27 -4.42 9.93 -6.24
CA TYR A 27 -3.94 9.02 -5.22
C TYR A 27 -4.37 9.43 -3.82
N VAL A 28 -4.98 8.48 -3.10
CA VAL A 28 -5.25 8.55 -1.67
C VAL A 28 -4.68 7.26 -1.06
N PRO A 29 -3.84 7.36 -0.02
CA PRO A 29 -3.29 6.19 0.61
C PRO A 29 -4.39 5.38 1.31
N SER A 30 -4.26 4.06 1.20
CA SER A 30 -5.06 3.09 1.91
C SER A 30 -4.39 2.72 3.23
N CYS A 31 -5.19 2.69 4.29
CA CYS A 31 -4.79 2.39 5.65
C CYS A 31 -5.58 1.22 6.24
N ASP A 32 -4.98 0.51 7.19
CA ASP A 32 -5.63 -0.52 7.99
C ASP A 32 -6.50 0.08 9.10
N ALA A 33 -7.07 -0.78 9.96
CA ALA A 33 -7.97 -0.35 11.03
C ALA A 33 -7.23 0.34 12.19
N GLU A 34 -5.91 0.12 12.26
CA GLU A 34 -4.98 0.66 13.24
C GLU A 34 -4.36 1.99 12.77
N GLY A 35 -4.63 2.39 11.52
CA GLY A 35 -4.15 3.62 10.89
C GLY A 35 -2.77 3.50 10.22
N GLY A 36 -2.22 2.29 10.13
CA GLY A 36 -1.02 1.97 9.34
C GLY A 36 -1.33 1.90 7.86
N TYR A 37 -0.33 2.07 7.00
CA TYR A 37 -0.52 1.94 5.55
C TYR A 37 -0.72 0.47 5.16
N THR A 38 -1.68 0.20 4.28
CA THR A 38 -1.79 -1.14 3.71
C THR A 38 -0.64 -1.40 2.75
N PRO A 39 -0.09 -2.62 2.69
CA PRO A 39 1.04 -2.94 1.82
C PRO A 39 0.70 -2.83 0.33
N VAL A 40 -0.59 -2.92 -0.01
CA VAL A 40 -1.10 -2.65 -1.36
C VAL A 40 -1.69 -1.26 -1.39
N GLN A 41 -1.30 -0.45 -2.36
CA GLN A 41 -1.84 0.88 -2.62
C GLN A 41 -2.43 0.93 -4.02
N CYS A 42 -3.56 1.60 -4.19
CA CYS A 42 -4.26 1.69 -5.47
C CYS A 42 -4.66 3.15 -5.76
N GLN A 43 -4.42 3.59 -6.98
CA GLN A 43 -4.78 4.92 -7.45
C GLN A 43 -6.02 4.91 -8.37
N GLN A 44 -6.61 6.09 -8.54
CA GLN A 44 -7.57 6.37 -9.60
C GLN A 44 -6.97 6.02 -10.97
N GLY A 45 -7.71 5.25 -11.76
CA GLY A 45 -7.21 4.69 -13.02
C GLY A 45 -6.77 3.21 -12.94
N GLY A 46 -6.95 2.59 -11.77
CA GLY A 46 -6.84 1.14 -11.61
C GLY A 46 -5.40 0.62 -11.56
N GLN A 47 -4.41 1.48 -11.33
CA GLN A 47 -3.06 1.03 -11.05
C GLN A 47 -2.93 0.76 -9.55
N CYS A 48 -2.37 -0.40 -9.22
CA CYS A 48 -2.06 -0.79 -7.86
C CYS A 48 -0.60 -1.19 -7.75
N TRP A 49 0.05 -0.91 -6.62
CA TRP A 49 1.45 -1.24 -6.36
C TRP A 49 1.64 -1.66 -4.91
N CYS A 50 2.81 -2.21 -4.63
CA CYS A 50 3.24 -2.53 -3.27
C CYS A 50 4.02 -1.38 -2.68
N VAL A 51 3.79 -1.10 -1.40
CA VAL A 51 4.60 -0.17 -0.61
C VAL A 51 5.39 -0.92 0.46
N ASP A 52 6.49 -0.32 0.89
CA ASP A 52 7.31 -0.85 1.98
C ASP A 52 6.54 -0.91 3.31
N THR A 53 7.16 -1.51 4.34
CA THR A 53 6.54 -1.65 5.68
C THR A 53 6.27 -0.32 6.38
N LYS A 54 6.80 0.79 5.86
CA LYS A 54 6.55 2.14 6.34
C LYS A 54 5.49 2.87 5.51
N GLY A 55 5.03 2.29 4.40
CA GLY A 55 4.10 2.89 3.46
C GLY A 55 4.69 4.09 2.68
N GLN A 56 6.02 4.24 2.66
CA GLN A 56 6.67 5.46 2.15
C GLN A 56 7.10 5.33 0.70
N GLU A 57 7.57 4.16 0.29
CA GLU A 57 8.14 3.94 -1.04
C GLU A 57 7.47 2.78 -1.76
N GLU A 58 7.23 2.96 -3.06
CA GLU A 58 6.78 1.89 -3.96
C GLU A 58 7.91 0.87 -4.13
N VAL A 59 7.57 -0.42 -4.03
CA VAL A 59 8.48 -1.51 -4.40
C VAL A 59 8.67 -1.49 -5.93
N PRO A 60 9.89 -1.29 -6.44
CA PRO A 60 10.13 -1.18 -7.88
C PRO A 60 9.61 -2.41 -8.65
N GLY A 61 8.86 -2.18 -9.74
CA GLY A 61 8.30 -3.24 -10.57
C GLY A 61 7.03 -3.90 -10.01
N SER A 62 6.48 -3.42 -8.88
CA SER A 62 5.25 -3.96 -8.30
C SER A 62 3.95 -3.37 -8.87
N ARG A 63 4.05 -2.29 -9.67
CA ARG A 63 2.89 -1.61 -10.26
C ARG A 63 2.23 -2.45 -11.35
N VAL A 64 0.95 -2.76 -11.13
CA VAL A 64 0.09 -3.54 -12.02
C VAL A 64 -1.19 -2.76 -12.31
N GLN A 65 -1.82 -3.04 -13.46
CA GLN A 65 -3.07 -2.41 -13.86
C GLN A 65 -4.23 -3.43 -13.75
N GLY A 66 -5.32 -3.02 -13.13
CA GLY A 66 -6.57 -3.80 -13.03
C GLY A 66 -6.58 -4.89 -11.96
N GLU A 67 -5.42 -5.37 -11.51
CA GLU A 67 -5.30 -6.42 -10.49
C GLU A 67 -4.64 -5.91 -9.21
N ARG A 68 -4.95 -6.52 -8.05
CA ARG A 68 -4.23 -6.24 -6.81
C ARG A 68 -2.93 -7.07 -6.78
N PRO A 69 -1.75 -6.43 -6.69
CA PRO A 69 -0.50 -7.16 -6.62
C PRO A 69 -0.41 -7.96 -5.32
N ARG A 70 0.25 -9.12 -5.37
CA ARG A 70 0.61 -9.87 -4.17
C ARG A 70 1.88 -9.26 -3.58
N CYS A 71 1.69 -8.42 -2.57
CA CYS A 71 2.81 -7.81 -1.88
C CYS A 71 3.42 -8.81 -0.89
N PRO A 72 4.76 -8.85 -0.76
CA PRO A 72 5.39 -9.57 0.32
C PRO A 72 4.99 -8.89 1.64
N THR A 73 4.02 -9.48 2.34
CA THR A 73 3.76 -9.10 3.73
C THR A 73 4.96 -9.52 4.56
N ASP A 74 5.26 -8.75 5.61
CA ASP A 74 6.45 -8.89 6.47
C ASP A 74 6.65 -10.30 7.08
N SER A 75 5.69 -11.22 6.93
CA SER A 75 5.88 -12.67 7.13
C SER A 75 6.89 -13.33 6.16
N SER A 76 7.35 -12.63 5.12
CA SER A 76 8.38 -13.07 4.17
C SER A 76 9.60 -12.15 4.11
N GLY A 77 9.72 -11.20 5.06
CA GLY A 77 10.77 -10.17 5.13
C GLY A 77 12.21 -10.66 5.34
N LEU A 78 12.44 -11.97 5.39
CA LEU A 78 13.77 -12.57 5.47
C LEU A 78 14.44 -12.79 4.10
N ALA A 79 13.70 -12.73 2.99
CA ALA A 79 14.26 -13.06 1.67
C ALA A 79 15.05 -11.92 1.00
N LEU A 80 14.81 -10.64 1.36
CA LEU A 80 15.48 -9.50 0.74
C LEU A 80 16.72 -9.01 1.50
N LEU A 81 16.88 -9.36 2.78
CA LEU A 81 18.11 -9.04 3.52
C LEU A 81 19.30 -9.91 3.09
N MET A 82 19.07 -11.01 2.36
CA MET A 82 20.15 -11.89 1.88
C MET A 82 20.84 -11.39 0.60
N SER A 83 20.30 -10.39 -0.12
CA SER A 83 20.94 -9.83 -1.33
C SER A 83 21.68 -8.51 -1.10
N MET A 84 21.36 -7.76 -0.04
CA MET A 84 22.01 -6.47 0.26
C MET A 84 23.30 -6.59 1.09
N SER A 85 23.65 -7.77 1.60
CA SER A 85 24.91 -7.96 2.35
C SER A 85 26.15 -8.10 1.47
N LEU A 86 26.01 -8.46 0.18
CA LEU A 86 27.18 -8.63 -0.70
C LEU A 86 27.62 -7.33 -1.41
N ALA A 87 26.77 -6.30 -1.46
CA ALA A 87 27.13 -5.02 -2.08
C ALA A 87 27.78 -4.03 -1.10
N TYR A 88 27.54 -4.15 0.22
CA TYR A 88 28.10 -3.24 1.21
C TYR A 88 29.53 -3.62 1.65
N VAL A 89 29.93 -4.89 1.53
CA VAL A 89 31.30 -5.35 1.82
C VAL A 89 32.11 -5.42 0.52
N SER A 90 32.24 -4.28 -0.17
CA SER A 90 33.21 -4.11 -1.26
C SER A 90 33.65 -2.65 -1.44
N SER A 91 33.48 -1.81 -0.40
CA SER A 91 34.13 -0.49 -0.31
C SER A 91 35.18 -0.50 0.79
#